data_AF-A0A8T4M7V3-F1
#
_entry.id   AF-A0A8T4M7V3-F1
#
_cell.length_a   1.000
_cell.length_b   1.000
_cell.length_c   1.000
_cell.angle_alpha   90.00
_cell.angle_beta   90.00
_cell.angle_gamma   90.00
#
_symmetry.space_group_name_H-M   'P 1'
#
loop_
_entity.id
_entity.type
_entity.pdbx_description
1 polymer ?
#
loop_
_entity_poly.entity_id
_entity_poly.type
_entity_poly.pdbx_seq_one_letter_code
_entity_poly.pdbx_strand_id
1 'polypeptide(L)' 'MIIVNFKNYKIGSDVIDLIKKIEIYYNKAIVAVPSLEIKEAVGSTRLEVYAQHMRKARVLEK' A
#
# COMPACT_ATOMS: atom_id res chain seq x y z
N MET A 1 -14.65 8.41 -3.18
CA MET A 1 -13.24 7.95 -3.18
C MET A 1 -13.09 6.93 -2.08
N ILE A 2 -12.65 5.71 -2.40
CA ILE A 2 -12.50 4.61 -1.41
C ILE A 2 -11.01 4.50 -1.10
N ILE A 3 -10.66 4.56 0.19
CA ILE A 3 -9.29 4.33 0.67
C ILE A 3 -9.31 3.06 1.52
N VAL A 4 -8.51 2.07 1.13
CA VAL A 4 -8.39 0.80 1.86
C VAL A 4 -7.06 0.78 2.60
N ASN A 5 -7.11 0.91 3.92
CA ASN A 5 -5.93 0.83 4.78
C ASN A 5 -5.77 -0.60 5.33
N PHE A 6 -4.67 -1.25 4.98
CA PHE A 6 -4.42 -2.65 5.34
C PHE A 6 -4.04 -2.83 6.82
N LYS A 7 -3.70 -1.74 7.52
CA LYS A 7 -3.11 -1.77 8.87
C LYS A 7 -2.00 -2.83 8.94
N ASN A 8 -1.91 -3.54 10.05
CA ASN A 8 -1.02 -4.69 10.22
C ASN A 8 -1.74 -6.02 10.01
N TYR A 9 -2.83 -6.04 9.23
CA TYR A 9 -3.69 -7.22 9.12
C TYR A 9 -3.09 -8.30 8.19
N LYS A 10 -2.35 -7.89 7.15
CA LYS A 10 -1.73 -8.78 6.16
C LYS A 10 -0.28 -8.38 5.93
N ILE A 11 0.56 -9.38 5.64
CA ILE A 11 2.00 -9.25 5.38
C ILE A 11 2.41 -10.12 4.18
N GLY A 12 3.52 -9.78 3.53
CA GLY A 12 4.05 -10.56 2.40
C GLY A 12 3.03 -10.79 1.28
N SER A 13 2.98 -12.01 0.74
CA SER A 13 2.14 -12.36 -0.42
C SER A 13 0.64 -12.12 -0.21
N ASP A 14 0.15 -12.23 1.03
CA ASP A 14 -1.26 -11.98 1.36
C ASP A 14 -1.68 -10.53 1.05
N VAL A 15 -0.75 -9.58 1.14
CA VAL A 15 -1.00 -8.18 0.77
C VAL A 15 -1.30 -8.10 -0.72
N ILE A 16 -0.51 -8.78 -1.55
CA ILE A 16 -0.65 -8.75 -3.00
C ILE A 16 -1.96 -9.40 -3.44
N ASP A 17 -2.32 -10.54 -2.84
CA ASP A 17 -3.58 -11.22 -3.13
C ASP A 17 -4.80 -10.38 -2.78
N LEU A 18 -4.74 -9.64 -1.67
CA LEU A 18 -5.81 -8.73 -1.28
C LEU A 18 -5.89 -7.53 -2.23
N ILE A 19 -4.76 -6.94 -2.63
CA ILE A 19 -4.74 -5.83 -3.60
C ILE A 19 -5.40 -6.26 -4.91
N LYS A 20 -5.05 -7.44 -5.45
CA LYS A 20 -5.65 -7.96 -6.70
C LYS A 20 -7.16 -8.13 -6.58
N LYS A 21 -7.65 -8.63 -5.44
CA LYS A 21 -9.09 -8.73 -5.17
C LYS A 21 -9.74 -7.34 -5.12
N ILE A 22 -9.11 -6.36 -4.46
CA ILE A 22 -9.62 -4.99 -4.40
C ILE A 22 -9.66 -4.38 -5.79
N GLU A 23 -8.64 -4.57 -6.62
CA GLU A 23 -8.57 -4.02 -7.98
C GLU A 23 -9.72 -4.52 -8.87
N ILE A 24 -10.12 -5.80 -8.73
CA ILE A 24 -11.25 -6.39 -9.47
C ILE A 24 -12.57 -5.69 -9.13
N TYR A 25 -12.84 -5.45 -7.84
CA TYR A 25 -14.13 -4.93 -7.38
C TYR A 25 -14.18 -3.41 -7.22
N TYR A 26 -13.03 -2.77 -7.02
CA TYR A 26 -12.88 -1.35 -6.69
C TYR A 26 -11.69 -0.75 -7.44
N ASN A 27 -11.75 -0.78 -8.77
CA ASN A 27 -10.68 -0.34 -9.67
C ASN A 27 -10.22 1.14 -9.57
N LYS A 28 -10.86 1.95 -8.72
CA LYS A 28 -10.50 3.35 -8.41
C LYS A 28 -10.14 3.56 -6.94
N ALA A 29 -9.96 2.47 -6.18
CA ALA A 29 -9.57 2.56 -4.78
C ALA A 29 -8.09 2.95 -4.66
N ILE A 30 -7.79 3.67 -3.58
CA ILE A 30 -6.42 3.91 -3.14
C ILE A 30 -6.12 2.88 -2.04
N VAL A 31 -5.00 2.16 -2.15
CA VAL A 31 -4.59 1.18 -1.15
C VAL A 31 -3.42 1.70 -0.33
N ALA A 32 -3.54 1.65 1.00
CA ALA A 32 -2.47 1.98 1.93
C ALA A 32 -1.91 0.69 2.54
N VAL A 33 -0.73 0.28 2.07
CA VAL A 33 -0.08 -1.00 2.37
C VAL A 33 1.02 -0.84 3.44
N PRO A 34 1.42 -1.92 4.13
CA PRO A 34 2.60 -1.90 5.00
C PRO A 34 3.82 -1.38 4.24
N SER A 35 4.63 -0.53 4.87
CA SER A 35 5.74 0.16 4.19
C SER A 35 6.81 -0.81 3.66
N LEU A 36 6.95 -1.99 4.24
CA LEU A 36 7.84 -3.04 3.75
C LEU A 36 7.39 -3.56 2.37
N GLU A 37 6.08 -3.59 2.14
CA GLU A 37 5.47 -4.26 0.99
C GLU A 37 5.18 -3.28 -0.16
N ILE A 38 5.45 -1.98 0.03
CA ILE A 38 5.12 -0.94 -0.95
C ILE A 38 5.75 -1.21 -2.32
N LYS A 39 6.99 -1.66 -2.36
CA LYS A 39 7.71 -1.88 -3.62
C LYS A 39 7.06 -3.00 -4.45
N GLU A 40 6.70 -4.09 -3.80
CA GLU A 40 6.05 -5.23 -4.46
C GLU A 40 4.60 -4.89 -4.84
N ALA A 41 3.88 -4.18 -3.97
CA ALA A 41 2.53 -3.72 -4.20
C ALA A 41 2.43 -2.84 -5.46
N VAL A 42 3.30 -1.83 -5.58
CA VAL A 42 3.35 -0.95 -6.77
C VAL A 42 3.60 -1.72 -8.06
N GLY A 43 4.41 -2.78 -8.02
CA GLY A 43 4.68 -3.62 -9.19
C GLY A 43 3.56 -4.60 -9.56
N SER A 44 2.56 -4.78 -8.68
CA SER A 44 1.58 -5.86 -8.79
C SER A 44 0.14 -5.41 -9.08
N THR A 45 -0.10 -4.11 -9.19
CA THR A 45 -1.45 -3.54 -9.41
C THR A 45 -1.40 -2.24 -10.22
N ARG A 46 -2.55 -1.84 -10.78
CA ARG A 46 -2.72 -0.52 -11.41
C ARG A 46 -3.38 0.50 -10.48
N LEU A 47 -3.74 0.10 -9.26
CA LEU A 47 -4.28 1.02 -8.26
C LEU A 47 -3.23 2.01 -7.77
N GLU A 48 -3.67 3.14 -7.24
CA GLU A 48 -2.79 4.04 -6.50
C GLU A 48 -2.41 3.40 -5.16
N VAL A 49 -1.10 3.24 -4.93
CA VAL A 49 -0.54 2.59 -3.75
C VAL A 49 0.22 3.62 -2.91
N TYR A 50 -0.08 3.65 -1.60
CA TYR A 50 0.65 4.46 -0.61
C TYR A 50 1.17 3.58 0.53
N ALA A 51 2.24 4.02 1.17
CA ALA A 51 2.68 3.44 2.44
C ALA A 51 1.77 3.94 3.57
N GLN A 52 1.44 3.06 4.52
CA GLN A 52 0.73 3.47 5.75
C GLN A 52 1.54 4.44 6.60
N HIS A 53 2.85 4.26 6.63
CA HIS A 53 3.75 5.06 7.44
C HIS A 53 4.91 5.56 6.59
N MET A 54 5.20 6.85 6.73
CA MET A 54 6.42 7.49 6.24
C MET A 54 7.27 7.86 7.44
N ARG A 55 8.55 7.46 7.43
CA ARG A 55 9.51 7.96 8.43
C ARG A 55 9.70 9.46 8.19
N LYS A 56 9.59 10.29 9.23
CA LYS A 56 10.00 11.70 9.14
C LYS A 56 11.48 11.77 8.75
N ALA A 57 11.79 12.47 7.66
CA ALA A 57 13.16 12.81 7.32
C ALA A 57 13.69 13.78 8.40
N ARG A 58 14.84 13.45 9.02
CA ARG A 58 15.58 14.43 9.83
C ARG A 58 16.30 15.36 8.86
N VAL A 59 16.03 16.65 8.95
CA VAL A 59 16.89 17.67 8.37
C VAL A 59 18.19 17.62 9.18
N LEU A 60 19.29 17.24 8.53
CA LEU A 60 20.62 17.37 9.12
C LEU A 60 20.99 18.85 9.00
N GLU A 61 20.83 19.60 10.07
CA GLU A 61 21.50 20.89 10.19
C GLU A 61 23.01 20.61 10.35
N LYS A 62 23.81 21.23 9.48
CA LYS A 62 25.27 21.11 9.46
C LYS A 62 25.90 21.98 10.54
#